data_AF-A0A7R9EEX5-F1
#
_entry.id   AF-A0A7R9EEX5-F1
#
_cell.length_a   1.000
_cell.length_b   1.000
_cell.length_c   1.000
_cell.angle_alpha   90.00
_cell.angle_beta   90.00
_cell.angle_gamma   90.00
#
_symmetry.space_group_name_H-M   'P 1'
#
loop_
_entity.id
_entity.type
_entity.pdbx_description
1 polymer ?
#
loop_
_entity_poly.entity_id
_entity_poly.type
_entity_poly.pdbx_seq_one_letter_code
_entity_poly.pdbx_strand_id
1 'polypeptide(L)'
;MAETNEALRSVENLDVKNPERRKSGSAFVKNLSLKDAIYMVADAWGSLTDDNLKNARKKLWLIPETPNQGQDEANSQNPSDANTPTDAEVVALFQTLPGFEQCDELDAREWFESDGNDPGYQHLNDD
;
A
#
# COMPACT_ATOMS: atom_id res chain seq x y z
N MET A 1 4.48 -31.72 -21.34
CA MET A 1 4.60 -30.38 -20.72
C MET A 1 5.17 -29.37 -21.72
N ALA A 2 4.56 -29.20 -22.90
CA ALA A 2 5.02 -28.25 -23.92
C ALA A 2 3.95 -27.25 -24.36
N GLU A 3 2.66 -27.55 -24.17
CA GLU A 3 1.54 -26.71 -24.62
C GLU A 3 1.28 -25.48 -23.75
N THR A 4 1.71 -25.48 -22.49
CA THR A 4 1.45 -24.35 -21.57
C THR A 4 2.35 -23.14 -21.82
N ASN A 5 3.52 -23.32 -22.46
CA ASN A 5 4.46 -22.24 -22.77
C ASN A 5 4.12 -21.47 -24.06
N GLU A 6 3.31 -22.06 -24.95
CA GLU A 6 2.90 -21.41 -26.20
C GLU A 6 1.72 -20.45 -25.96
N ALA A 7 0.80 -20.81 -25.08
CA ALA A 7 -0.32 -19.96 -24.68
C ALA A 7 0.15 -18.66 -23.99
N LEU A 8 1.13 -18.75 -23.09
CA LEU A 8 1.70 -17.59 -22.38
C LEU A 8 2.45 -16.64 -23.32
N ARG A 9 3.23 -17.17 -24.26
CA ARG A 9 3.88 -16.37 -25.31
C ARG A 9 2.87 -15.73 -26.28
N SER A 10 1.73 -16.36 -26.51
CA SER A 10 0.68 -15.80 -27.39
C SER A 10 -0.05 -14.63 -26.71
N VAL A 11 -0.30 -14.71 -25.39
CA VAL A 11 -0.96 -13.64 -24.62
C VAL A 11 -0.07 -12.40 -24.50
N GLU A 12 1.23 -12.57 -24.25
CA GLU A 12 2.20 -11.47 -24.12
C GLU A 12 2.46 -10.75 -25.46
N ASN A 13 2.33 -11.47 -26.58
CA ASN A 13 2.48 -10.89 -27.93
C ASN A 13 1.21 -10.24 -28.48
N LEU A 14 0.04 -10.49 -27.88
CA LEU A 14 -1.24 -9.88 -28.27
C LEU A 14 -1.34 -8.42 -27.81
N ASP A 15 -0.72 -8.07 -26.68
CA ASP A 15 -0.80 -6.74 -26.08
C ASP A 15 0.13 -5.70 -26.76
N VAL A 16 1.23 -6.18 -27.34
CA VAL A 16 2.22 -5.31 -28.02
C VAL A 16 1.80 -4.92 -29.44
N LYS A 17 0.96 -5.72 -30.12
CA LYS A 17 0.68 -5.59 -31.57
C LYS A 17 -0.64 -4.92 -31.94
N ASN A 18 -1.48 -4.50 -31.00
CA ASN A 18 -2.76 -3.87 -31.32
C ASN A 18 -2.72 -2.33 -31.16
N PRO A 19 -2.43 -1.56 -32.24
CA PRO A 19 -2.37 -0.10 -32.18
C PRO A 19 -3.71 0.57 -31.86
N GLU A 20 -4.85 -0.11 -32.04
CA GLU A 20 -6.17 0.42 -31.69
C GLU A 20 -6.41 0.45 -30.17
N ARG A 21 -5.89 -0.53 -29.41
CA ARG A 21 -5.93 -0.48 -27.93
C ARG A 21 -5.05 0.63 -27.37
N ARG A 22 -3.90 0.89 -27.99
CA ARG A 22 -2.99 1.99 -27.59
C ARG A 22 -3.59 3.37 -27.87
N LYS A 23 -4.28 3.54 -29.01
CA LYS A 23 -5.04 4.76 -29.31
C LYS A 23 -6.11 5.01 -28.25
N SER A 24 -6.86 3.97 -27.87
CA SER A 24 -7.89 4.03 -26.81
C SER A 24 -7.30 4.39 -25.44
N GLY A 25 -6.15 3.82 -25.06
CA GLY A 25 -5.49 4.14 -23.78
C GLY A 25 -4.98 5.59 -23.72
N SER A 26 -4.38 6.09 -24.80
CA SER A 26 -3.91 7.48 -24.85
C SER A 26 -5.06 8.50 -24.84
N ALA A 27 -6.19 8.17 -25.46
CA ALA A 27 -7.39 8.98 -25.44
C ALA A 27 -8.07 8.96 -24.07
N PHE A 28 -8.10 7.80 -23.40
CA PHE A 28 -8.58 7.64 -22.04
C PHE A 28 -7.79 8.51 -21.05
N VAL A 29 -6.45 8.42 -21.06
CA VAL A 29 -5.59 9.20 -20.17
C VAL A 29 -5.74 10.72 -20.40
N LYS A 30 -5.92 11.14 -21.66
CA LYS A 30 -6.14 12.57 -21.99
C LYS A 30 -7.49 13.11 -21.49
N ASN A 31 -8.47 12.24 -21.28
CA ASN A 31 -9.79 12.60 -20.77
C ASN A 31 -9.93 12.29 -19.26
N LEU A 32 -8.88 11.78 -18.63
CA LEU A 32 -8.87 11.48 -17.21
C LEU A 32 -8.76 12.78 -16.42
N SER A 33 -9.79 13.10 -15.64
CA SER A 33 -9.69 14.20 -14.69
C SER A 33 -9.06 13.75 -13.37
N LEU A 34 -8.56 14.71 -12.58
CA LEU A 34 -8.10 14.43 -11.21
C LEU A 34 -9.22 13.81 -10.36
N LYS A 35 -10.47 14.24 -10.58
CA LYS A 35 -11.63 13.68 -9.89
C LYS A 35 -11.82 12.20 -10.23
N ASP A 36 -11.71 11.84 -11.51
CA ASP A 36 -11.81 10.44 -11.95
C ASP A 36 -10.69 9.59 -11.33
N ALA A 37 -9.46 10.12 -11.30
CA ALA A 37 -8.33 9.46 -10.66
C ALA A 37 -8.58 9.16 -9.17
N ILE A 38 -9.10 10.12 -8.42
CA ILE A 38 -9.43 9.94 -6.99
C ILE A 38 -10.50 8.86 -6.81
N TYR A 39 -11.56 8.87 -7.63
CA TYR A 39 -12.61 7.83 -7.53
C TYR A 39 -12.11 6.45 -7.95
N MET A 40 -11.26 6.33 -8.96
CA MET A 40 -10.67 5.03 -9.33
C MET A 40 -9.77 4.48 -8.23
N VAL A 41 -9.01 5.34 -7.54
CA VAL A 41 -8.20 4.92 -6.38
C VAL A 41 -9.11 4.48 -5.23
N ALA A 42 -10.15 5.25 -4.93
CA ALA A 42 -11.12 4.91 -3.89
C ALA A 42 -11.85 3.59 -4.18
N ASP A 43 -12.29 3.38 -5.42
CA ASP A 43 -12.94 2.14 -5.87
C ASP A 43 -11.98 0.94 -5.79
N ALA A 44 -10.74 1.12 -6.24
CA ALA A 44 -9.70 0.10 -6.12
C ALA A 44 -9.40 -0.28 -4.66
N TRP A 45 -9.59 0.65 -3.71
CA TRP A 45 -9.39 0.38 -2.29
C TRP A 45 -10.33 -0.71 -1.76
N GLY A 46 -11.55 -0.82 -2.29
CA GLY A 46 -12.50 -1.89 -1.95
C GLY A 46 -12.07 -3.29 -2.44
N SER A 47 -11.12 -3.36 -3.38
CA SER A 47 -10.58 -4.62 -3.90
C SER A 47 -9.34 -5.12 -3.15
N LEU A 48 -8.83 -4.35 -2.18
CA LEU A 48 -7.66 -4.73 -1.40
C LEU A 48 -8.00 -5.88 -0.45
N THR A 49 -7.12 -6.89 -0.44
CA THR A 49 -7.17 -7.97 0.54
C THR A 49 -6.16 -7.73 1.67
N ASP A 50 -6.38 -8.37 2.81
CA ASP A 50 -5.44 -8.37 3.94
C ASP A 50 -4.03 -8.80 3.51
N ASP A 51 -3.92 -9.76 2.59
CA ASP A 51 -2.64 -10.22 2.06
C ASP A 51 -1.96 -9.15 1.20
N ASN A 52 -2.71 -8.39 0.41
CA ASN A 52 -2.16 -7.25 -0.32
C ASN A 52 -1.60 -6.18 0.63
N LEU A 53 -2.34 -5.87 1.70
CA LEU A 53 -1.92 -4.91 2.73
C LEU A 53 -0.67 -5.38 3.48
N LYS A 54 -0.62 -6.64 3.92
CA LYS A 54 0.56 -7.22 4.58
C LYS A 54 1.78 -7.19 3.68
N ASN A 55 1.63 -7.55 2.40
CA ASN A 55 2.72 -7.53 1.43
C ASN A 55 3.17 -6.12 1.08
N ALA A 56 2.24 -5.16 0.98
CA ALA A 56 2.56 -3.75 0.76
C ALA A 56 3.30 -3.17 1.96
N ARG A 57 2.88 -3.48 3.19
CA ARG A 57 3.56 -3.08 4.42
C ARG A 57 5.02 -3.58 4.44
N LYS A 58 5.27 -4.84 4.11
CA LYS A 58 6.65 -5.39 4.03
C LYS A 58 7.53 -4.68 3.00
N LYS A 59 6.95 -4.16 1.92
CA LYS A 59 7.68 -3.43 0.88
C LYS A 59 7.90 -1.96 1.23
N LEU A 60 6.91 -1.33 1.86
CA LEU A 60 6.96 0.09 2.24
C LEU A 60 7.88 0.30 3.44
N TRP A 61 7.83 -0.63 4.38
CA TRP A 61 8.67 -0.67 5.57
C TRP A 61 9.69 -1.77 5.37
N LEU A 62 10.78 -1.45 4.66
CA LEU A 62 11.99 -2.28 4.68
C LEU A 62 12.61 -2.17 6.07
N ILE A 63 11.95 -2.78 7.06
CA ILE A 63 12.57 -3.05 8.35
C ILE A 63 13.77 -3.93 8.01
N PRO A 64 15.02 -3.51 8.30
CA PRO A 64 16.17 -4.35 8.05
C PRO A 64 15.90 -5.65 8.79
N GLU A 65 15.75 -6.75 8.06
CA GLU A 65 15.64 -8.06 8.69
C GLU A 65 16.92 -8.24 9.48
N THR A 66 16.82 -8.15 10.80
CA THR A 66 17.88 -8.62 11.67
C THR A 66 18.08 -10.09 11.31
N PRO A 67 19.30 -10.51 10.98
CA PRO A 67 19.55 -11.88 10.54
C PRO A 67 19.54 -12.79 11.77
N ASN A 68 18.35 -13.06 12.30
CA ASN A 68 18.04 -14.15 13.22
C ASN A 68 16.53 -14.15 13.46
N GLN A 69 15.80 -14.95 12.68
CA GLN A 69 14.84 -15.91 13.23
C GLN A 69 14.31 -16.77 12.08
N GLY A 70 15.00 -17.88 11.85
CA GLY A 70 14.31 -19.05 11.35
C GLY A 70 13.25 -19.44 12.38
N GLN A 71 12.08 -19.84 11.88
CA GLN A 71 11.08 -20.66 12.58
C GLN A 71 10.79 -20.25 14.03
N ASP A 72 9.77 -19.41 14.23
CA ASP A 72 8.86 -19.54 15.38
C ASP A 72 7.50 -18.92 15.01
N GLU A 73 6.78 -19.60 14.11
CA GLU A 73 5.32 -19.55 14.13
C GLU A 73 4.81 -20.39 15.31
N ALA A 74 5.02 -19.90 16.53
CA ALA A 74 4.26 -20.35 17.69
C ALA A 74 4.52 -19.43 18.88
N ASN A 75 3.42 -18.93 19.44
CA ASN A 75 3.34 -18.44 20.81
C ASN A 75 3.79 -16.97 21.04
N SER A 76 2.90 -16.03 20.72
CA SER A 76 2.75 -14.82 21.52
C SER A 76 1.28 -14.56 21.76
N GLN A 77 0.79 -15.17 22.84
CA GLN A 77 -0.47 -14.83 23.50
C GLN A 77 -0.38 -13.41 24.08
N ASN A 78 -0.56 -12.40 23.24
CA ASN A 78 -1.26 -11.15 23.54
C ASN A 78 -1.44 -10.37 22.22
N PRO A 79 -2.63 -10.38 21.57
CA PRO A 79 -2.77 -9.87 20.21
C PRO A 79 -2.90 -8.34 20.12
N SER A 80 -2.86 -7.59 21.24
CA SER A 80 -3.17 -6.15 21.23
C SER A 80 -1.97 -5.19 21.18
N ASP A 81 -0.76 -5.60 21.61
CA ASP A 81 0.36 -4.64 21.75
C ASP A 81 1.64 -4.98 20.97
N ALA A 82 1.73 -6.18 20.39
CA ALA A 82 2.98 -6.64 19.76
C ALA A 82 3.17 -6.17 18.29
N ASN A 83 2.17 -5.52 17.69
CA ASN A 83 2.18 -5.17 16.26
C ASN A 83 2.07 -3.67 15.96
N THR A 84 1.95 -2.84 17.00
CA THR A 84 1.91 -1.38 16.87
C THR A 84 3.33 -0.85 16.85
N PRO A 85 3.78 -0.23 15.74
CA PRO A 85 5.11 0.35 15.68
C PRO A 85 5.24 1.48 16.71
N THR A 86 6.36 1.49 17.41
CA THR A 86 6.70 2.55 18.38
C THR A 86 7.07 3.85 17.68
N ASP A 87 6.91 4.99 18.36
CA ASP A 87 7.31 6.32 17.86
C ASP A 87 8.76 6.30 17.31
N ALA A 88 9.68 5.66 18.03
CA ALA A 88 11.08 5.54 17.66
C ALA A 88 11.31 4.71 16.37
N GLU A 89 10.55 3.63 16.15
CA GLU A 89 10.65 2.83 14.92
C GLU A 89 10.19 3.61 13.70
N VAL A 90 9.16 4.46 13.86
CA VAL A 90 8.64 5.32 12.80
C VAL A 90 9.62 6.43 12.46
N VAL A 91 10.17 7.12 13.47
CA VAL A 91 11.21 8.14 13.29
C VAL A 91 12.44 7.56 12.60
N ALA A 92 12.90 6.38 13.04
CA ALA A 92 14.04 5.71 12.42
C ALA A 92 13.79 5.44 10.93
N LEU A 93 12.56 5.09 10.53
CA LEU A 93 12.22 4.98 9.10
C LEU A 93 12.29 6.34 8.41
N PHE A 94 11.63 7.37 8.93
CA PHE A 94 11.58 8.66 8.26
C PHE A 94 12.96 9.26 8.05
N GLN A 95 13.87 9.09 9.00
CA GLN A 95 15.26 9.55 8.87
C GLN A 95 16.05 8.81 7.76
N THR A 96 15.57 7.67 7.25
CA THR A 96 16.15 7.02 6.06
C THR A 96 15.74 7.70 4.75
N LEU A 97 14.70 8.54 4.76
CA LEU A 97 14.19 9.25 3.60
C LEU A 97 14.85 10.64 3.49
N PRO A 98 15.38 11.02 2.31
CA PRO A 98 15.97 12.34 2.13
C PRO A 98 14.93 13.45 2.32
N GLY A 99 15.27 14.46 3.12
CA GLY A 99 14.40 15.60 3.43
C GLY A 99 13.52 15.44 4.68
N PHE A 100 13.66 14.33 5.41
CA PHE A 100 12.94 14.04 6.66
C PHE A 100 13.88 13.97 7.88
N GLU A 101 15.08 14.55 7.79
CA GLU A 101 16.10 14.49 8.84
C GLU A 101 15.69 15.21 10.14
N GLN A 102 14.68 16.08 10.07
CA GLN A 102 14.16 16.83 11.21
C GLN A 102 12.97 16.14 11.90
N CYS A 103 12.46 15.03 11.35
CA CYS A 103 11.39 14.28 11.96
C CYS A 103 11.88 13.65 13.27
N ASP A 104 11.26 14.04 14.38
CA ASP A 104 11.56 13.54 15.72
C ASP A 104 10.39 12.74 16.31
N GLU A 105 10.59 12.19 17.52
CA GLU A 105 9.58 11.38 18.19
C GLU A 105 8.34 12.17 18.58
N LEU A 106 8.45 13.49 18.75
CA LEU A 106 7.31 14.35 19.03
C LEU A 106 6.43 14.46 17.79
N ASP A 107 7.03 14.66 16.61
CA ASP A 107 6.30 14.68 15.34
C ASP A 107 5.55 13.36 15.11
N ALA A 108 6.21 12.23 15.35
CA ALA A 108 5.59 10.91 15.21
C ALA A 108 4.44 10.70 16.19
N ARG A 109 4.59 11.15 17.45
CA ARG A 109 3.55 11.07 18.47
C ARG A 109 2.36 11.95 18.15
N GLU A 110 2.59 13.20 17.75
CA GLU A 110 1.53 14.12 17.32
C GLU A 110 0.75 13.52 16.14
N TRP A 111 1.43 12.84 15.22
CA TRP A 111 0.75 12.15 14.12
C TRP A 111 -0.15 11.01 14.62
N PHE A 112 0.34 10.14 15.50
CA PHE A 112 -0.47 9.05 16.06
C PHE A 112 -1.65 9.54 16.90
N GLU A 113 -1.48 10.66 17.60
CA GLU A 113 -2.52 11.26 18.44
C GLU A 113 -3.49 12.17 17.68
N SER A 114 -3.18 12.51 16.42
CA SER A 114 -3.96 13.47 15.62
C SER A 114 -5.44 13.10 15.46
N ASP A 115 -5.73 11.79 15.36
CA ASP A 115 -7.10 11.27 15.23
C ASP A 115 -7.76 10.96 16.59
N GLY A 116 -7.05 11.11 17.72
CA GLY A 116 -7.53 10.69 19.03
C GLY A 116 -8.79 11.43 19.51
N ASN A 117 -9.03 12.63 19.00
CA ASN A 117 -10.20 13.45 19.28
C ASN A 117 -11.03 13.79 18.03
N ASP A 118 -10.69 13.25 16.86
CA ASP A 118 -11.50 13.44 15.66
C ASP A 118 -12.59 12.36 15.60
N PRO A 119 -13.88 12.70 15.77
CA PRO A 119 -14.96 11.74 15.57
C PRO A 119 -15.07 11.23 14.13
N GLY A 120 -14.23 11.74 13.22
CA GLY A 120 -14.24 11.46 11.80
C GLY A 120 -15.43 12.10 11.12
N TYR A 121 -15.58 11.82 9.83
CA TYR A 121 -16.78 12.20 9.10
C TYR A 121 -17.96 11.36 9.58
N GLN A 122 -18.89 11.99 10.31
CA GLN A 122 -20.18 11.37 10.62
C GLN A 122 -20.90 11.04 9.30
N HIS A 123 -21.38 9.80 9.18
CA HIS A 123 -22.28 9.45 8.09
C HIS A 123 -23.45 10.44 8.08
N LEU A 124 -23.68 11.05 6.92
CA LEU A 124 -24.87 11.87 6.71
C LEU A 124 -26.07 10.91 6.80
N ASN A 125 -26.78 10.93 7.91
CA ASN A 125 -28.05 10.21 8.01
C ASN A 125 -29.09 11.03 7.26
N ASP A 126 -29.74 10.40 6.27
CA ASP A 126 -30.81 10.98 5.45
C ASP A 126 -32.16 11.05 6.22
N ASP A 127 -32.16 11.59 7.45
CA ASP A 127 -33.39 11.84 8.24
C ASP A 127 -33.81 13.32 8.18
#